data_AF-A0A2N3FI48-F1
#
_entry.id   AF-A0A2N3FI48-F1
#
_cell.length_a   1.000
_cell.length_b   1.000
_cell.length_c   1.000
_cell.angle_alpha   90.00
_cell.angle_beta   90.00
_cell.angle_gamma   90.00
#
_symmetry.space_group_name_H-M   'P 1'
#
loop_
_entity.id
_entity.type
_entity.pdbx_description
1 polymer ?
#
loop_
_entity_poly.entity_id
_entity_poly.type
_entity_poly.pdbx_seq_one_letter_code
_entity_poly.pdbx_strand_id
1 'polypeptide(L)'
;MLLAATLYTIAVFGERAARILKPWHLALFWLGLVFDTTGTTLMAQISGGWKWDVHGVVGLTAVALMLAHSAWASVALFLKQEGVLRSFRKFSVHVWALWMAAFISGVVLVALG
;
A
#
# COMPACT_ATOMS: atom_id res chain seq x y z
N MET A 1 6.68 1.72 8.02
CA MET A 1 5.47 1.04 8.51
C MET A 1 4.37 2.03 8.89
N LEU A 2 4.39 2.70 10.05
CA LEU A 2 3.29 3.62 10.44
C LEU A 2 3.11 4.81 9.48
N LEU A 3 4.21 5.40 8.99
CA LEU A 3 4.15 6.44 7.96
C LEU A 3 3.56 5.94 6.64
N ALA A 4 3.84 4.69 6.26
CA ALA A 4 3.23 4.10 5.08
C ALA A 4 1.71 3.95 5.28
N ALA A 5 1.29 3.49 6.46
CA ALA A 5 -0.13 3.36 6.82
C ALA A 5 -0.88 4.68 6.74
N THR A 6 -0.33 5.75 7.30
CA THR A 6 -0.98 7.07 7.28
C THR A 6 -1.04 7.62 5.87
N LEU A 7 0.07 7.63 5.14
CA LEU A 7 0.14 8.18 3.78
C LEU A 7 -0.77 7.41 2.81
N TYR A 8 -0.75 6.08 2.87
CA TYR A 8 -1.56 5.23 1.98
C TYR A 8 -3.05 5.37 2.28
N THR A 9 -3.43 5.45 3.56
CA THR A 9 -4.82 5.72 3.95
C THR A 9 -5.28 7.10 3.46
N ILE A 10 -4.46 8.14 3.64
CA ILE A 10 -4.78 9.50 3.14
C ILE A 10 -4.93 9.49 1.60
N ALA A 11 -4.08 8.76 0.87
CA ALA A 11 -4.16 8.66 -0.58
C ALA A 11 -5.49 8.04 -1.04
N VAL A 12 -5.89 6.91 -0.45
CA VAL A 12 -7.10 6.14 -0.82
C VAL A 12 -8.38 6.90 -0.46
N PHE A 13 -8.47 7.42 0.76
CA PHE A 13 -9.66 8.14 1.20
C PHE A 13 -9.72 9.55 0.61
N GLY A 14 -8.57 10.20 0.37
CA GLY A 14 -8.49 11.46 -0.36
C GLY A 14 -8.98 11.33 -1.80
N GLU A 15 -8.59 10.25 -2.50
CA GLU A 15 -9.09 9.93 -3.83
C GLU A 15 -10.60 9.71 -3.83
N ARG A 16 -11.10 8.93 -2.87
CA ARG A 16 -12.54 8.64 -2.73
C ARG A 16 -13.34 9.92 -2.46
N ALA A 17 -12.86 10.79 -1.58
CA ALA A 17 -13.50 12.06 -1.24
C ALA A 17 -13.48 13.05 -2.42
N ALA A 18 -12.35 13.18 -3.10
CA ALA A 18 -12.20 14.07 -4.25
C ALA A 18 -12.99 13.61 -5.48
N ARG A 19 -13.39 12.33 -5.55
CA ARG A 19 -14.01 11.68 -6.72
C ARG A 19 -13.16 11.76 -8.00
N ILE A 20 -11.87 12.07 -7.87
CA ILE A 20 -10.91 12.15 -8.96
C ILE A 20 -9.53 11.77 -8.44
N LEU A 21 -8.76 11.03 -9.25
CA LEU A 21 -7.35 10.78 -8.98
C LEU A 21 -6.55 12.02 -9.37
N LYS A 22 -5.97 12.70 -8.38
CA LYS A 22 -5.09 13.86 -8.57
C LYS A 22 -3.62 13.43 -8.48
N PRO A 23 -2.69 14.18 -9.09
CA PRO A 23 -1.26 13.88 -9.02
C PRO A 23 -0.72 13.77 -7.59
N TRP A 24 -1.28 14.50 -6.62
CA TRP A 24 -0.85 14.41 -5.24
C TRP A 24 -1.26 13.09 -4.56
N HIS A 25 -2.40 12.48 -4.93
CA HIS A 25 -2.75 11.13 -4.45
C HIS A 25 -1.70 10.12 -4.92
N LEU A 26 -1.28 10.24 -6.18
CA LEU A 26 -0.23 9.40 -6.75
C LEU A 26 1.11 9.58 -6.03
N ALA A 27 1.48 10.81 -5.72
CA ALA A 27 2.69 11.10 -4.93
C ALA A 27 2.63 10.41 -3.55
N LEU A 28 1.48 10.44 -2.87
CA LEU A 28 1.30 9.74 -1.60
C LEU A 28 1.34 8.22 -1.72
N PHE A 29 0.79 7.65 -2.80
CA PHE A 29 0.88 6.20 -3.06
C PHE A 29 2.33 5.74 -3.20
N TRP A 30 3.14 6.46 -3.98
CA TRP A 30 4.56 6.17 -4.15
C TRP A 30 5.36 6.41 -2.86
N LEU A 31 5.10 7.51 -2.16
CA LEU A 31 5.77 7.81 -0.89
C LEU A 31 5.45 6.76 0.18
N GLY A 32 4.18 6.36 0.28
CA GLY A 32 3.74 5.28 1.15
C GLY A 32 4.46 3.97 0.84
N LEU A 33 4.56 3.59 -0.44
CA LEU A 33 5.29 2.39 -0.87
C LEU A 33 6.79 2.44 -0.51
N VAL A 34 7.44 3.60 -0.66
CA VAL A 34 8.85 3.78 -0.28
C VAL A 34 9.04 3.57 1.22
N PHE A 35 8.19 4.19 2.05
CA PHE A 35 8.23 3.99 3.50
C PHE A 35 7.87 2.57 3.92
N ASP A 36 7.02 1.89 3.15
CA ASP A 36 6.65 0.49 3.42
C ASP A 36 7.82 -0.44 3.13
N THR A 37 8.34 -0.37 1.91
CA THR A 37 9.49 -1.17 1.46
C THR A 37 10.71 -0.95 2.36
N THR A 38 10.98 0.30 2.74
CA THR A 38 12.09 0.64 3.65
C THR A 38 11.88 0.03 5.03
N GLY A 39 10.67 0.14 5.60
CA GLY A 39 10.35 -0.44 6.90
C GLY A 39 10.45 -1.97 6.90
N THR A 40 9.93 -2.63 5.87
CA THR A 40 9.98 -4.09 5.70
C THR A 40 11.42 -4.57 5.55
N THR A 41 12.24 -3.85 4.77
CA THR A 41 13.67 -4.16 4.59
C THR A 41 14.44 -4.01 5.89
N LEU A 42 14.21 -2.92 6.65
CA LEU A 42 14.82 -2.70 7.96
C LEU A 42 14.43 -3.81 8.96
N MET A 43 13.15 -4.20 9.01
CA MET A 43 12.70 -5.30 9.87
C MET A 43 13.37 -6.63 9.50
N ALA A 44 13.53 -6.92 8.20
CA ALA A 44 14.26 -8.09 7.74
C ALA A 44 15.74 -8.03 8.16
N GLN A 45 16.41 -6.88 8.03
CA GLN A 45 17.80 -6.72 8.46
C GLN A 45 17.97 -6.88 9.98
N ILE A 46 17.10 -6.26 10.77
CA ILE A 46 17.15 -6.32 12.24
C ILE A 46 16.87 -7.75 12.75
N SER A 47 16.01 -8.51 12.08
CA SER A 47 15.67 -9.89 12.47
C SER A 47 16.67 -10.95 12.00
N GLY A 48 17.81 -10.55 11.43
CA GLY A 48 18.87 -11.45 10.97
C GLY A 48 18.68 -11.96 9.54
N GLY A 49 17.81 -11.33 8.75
CA GLY A 49 17.53 -11.67 7.36
C GLY A 49 16.05 -11.88 7.08
N TRP A 50 15.71 -12.04 5.80
CA TRP A 50 14.34 -12.34 5.39
C TRP A 50 13.93 -13.75 5.84
N LYS A 51 12.83 -13.85 6.58
CA LYS A 51 12.23 -15.13 6.98
C LYS A 51 11.09 -15.49 6.04
N TRP A 52 11.13 -16.72 5.53
CA TRP A 52 10.07 -17.30 4.69
C TRP A 52 8.94 -17.91 5.53
N ASP A 53 8.55 -17.23 6.60
CA ASP A 53 7.40 -17.60 7.41
C ASP A 53 6.11 -16.96 6.87
N VAL A 54 4.97 -17.31 7.47
CA VAL A 54 3.66 -16.78 7.08
C VAL A 54 3.66 -15.25 7.10
N HIS A 55 4.32 -14.63 8.10
CA HIS A 55 4.40 -13.19 8.23
C HIS A 55 5.19 -12.54 7.09
N GLY A 56 6.36 -13.09 6.75
CA GLY A 56 7.19 -12.62 5.63
C GLY A 56 6.44 -12.73 4.30
N VAL A 57 5.82 -13.88 4.01
CA VAL A 57 5.07 -14.07 2.75
C VAL A 57 3.89 -13.11 2.65
N VAL A 58 3.13 -12.92 3.73
CA VAL A 58 2.02 -11.96 3.78
C VAL A 58 2.53 -10.52 3.59
N GLY A 59 3.63 -10.15 4.25
CA GLY A 59 4.25 -8.83 4.13
C GLY A 59 4.75 -8.54 2.70
N LEU A 60 5.42 -9.50 2.06
CA LEU A 60 5.87 -9.37 0.68
C LEU A 60 4.70 -9.23 -0.29
N THR A 61 3.64 -10.02 -0.08
CA THR A 61 2.42 -9.95 -0.89
C THR A 61 1.76 -8.57 -0.75
N ALA A 62 1.76 -8.00 0.47
CA ALA A 62 1.22 -6.67 0.72
C ALA A 62 2.03 -5.57 0.01
N VAL A 63 3.37 -5.61 0.06
CA VAL A 63 4.24 -4.67 -0.66
C VAL A 63 4.04 -4.78 -2.18
N ALA A 64 3.98 -6.01 -2.71
CA ALA A 64 3.73 -6.25 -4.13
C ALA A 64 2.37 -5.71 -4.58
N LEU A 65 1.35 -5.87 -3.75
CA LEU A 65 0.00 -5.37 -3.99
C LEU A 65 -0.05 -3.82 -3.95
N MET A 66 0.66 -3.17 -3.03
CA MET A 66 0.83 -1.71 -3.05
C MET A 66 1.55 -1.24 -4.31
N LEU A 67 2.62 -1.92 -4.73
CA LEU A 67 3.37 -1.57 -5.94
C LEU A 67 2.48 -1.66 -7.19
N ALA A 68 1.75 -2.77 -7.35
CA ALA A 68 0.81 -2.96 -8.44
C ALA A 68 -0.27 -1.86 -8.45
N HIS A 69 -0.77 -1.50 -7.27
CA HIS A 69 -1.76 -0.43 -7.13
C HIS A 69 -1.19 0.94 -7.50
N SER A 70 0.00 1.30 -7.01
CA SER A 70 0.69 2.55 -7.34
C SER A 70 1.01 2.66 -8.83
N ALA A 71 1.41 1.55 -9.46
CA ALA A 71 1.62 1.48 -10.91
C ALA A 71 0.31 1.70 -11.69
N TRP A 72 -0.78 1.06 -11.27
CA TRP A 72 -2.10 1.29 -11.87
C TRP A 72 -2.54 2.75 -11.68
N ALA A 73 -2.32 3.34 -10.51
CA ALA A 73 -2.61 4.76 -10.28
C ALA A 73 -1.85 5.67 -11.27
N SER A 74 -0.57 5.39 -11.55
CA SER A 74 0.21 6.11 -12.56
C SER A 74 -0.41 5.98 -13.96
N VAL A 75 -0.77 4.77 -14.37
CA VAL A 75 -1.39 4.51 -15.68
C VAL A 75 -2.76 5.17 -15.79
N ALA A 76 -3.59 5.08 -14.74
CA ALA A 76 -4.92 5.69 -14.70
C ALA A 76 -4.85 7.22 -14.80
N LEU A 77 -3.86 7.83 -14.15
CA LEU A 77 -3.63 9.28 -14.22
C LEU A 77 -3.10 9.70 -15.61
N PHE A 78 -2.23 8.90 -16.22
CA PHE A 78 -1.67 9.19 -17.54
C PHE A 78 -2.70 9.06 -18.66
N LEU A 79 -3.51 8.00 -18.63
CA LEU A 79 -4.54 7.74 -19.64
C LEU A 79 -5.69 8.76 -19.58
N LYS A 80 -5.97 9.33 -18.40
CA LYS A 80 -7.09 10.28 -18.14
C LYS A 80 -8.47 9.77 -18.61
N GLN A 81 -8.61 8.46 -18.83
CA GLN A 81 -9.87 7.86 -19.26
C GLN A 81 -10.79 7.65 -18.06
N GLU A 82 -12.02 8.15 -18.15
CA GLU A 82 -12.98 8.07 -17.04
C GLU A 82 -13.29 6.62 -16.62
N GLY A 83 -13.34 5.69 -17.57
CA GLY A 83 -13.58 4.26 -17.28
C GLY A 83 -12.48 3.64 -16.42
N VAL A 84 -11.22 3.96 -16.72
CA VAL A 84 -10.05 3.47 -15.97
C VAL A 84 -10.02 4.09 -14.57
N LEU A 85 -10.24 5.40 -14.46
CA LEU A 85 -10.31 6.11 -13.17
C LEU A 85 -11.45 5.62 -12.28
N ARG A 86 -12.61 5.30 -12.87
CA ARG A 86 -13.78 4.80 -12.13
C ARG A 86 -13.54 3.38 -11.62
N SER A 87 -12.88 2.54 -12.41
CA SER A 87 -12.49 1.19 -12.02
C SER A 87 -11.45 1.22 -10.91
N PHE A 88 -10.37 1.99 -11.10
CA PHE A 88 -9.30 2.18 -10.12
C PHE A 88 -9.86 2.54 -8.73
N ARG A 89 -10.75 3.53 -8.68
CA ARG A 89 -11.36 4.01 -7.42
C ARG A 89 -12.16 2.94 -6.68
N LYS A 90 -12.86 2.06 -7.39
CA LYS A 90 -13.57 0.93 -6.77
C LYS A 90 -12.60 -0.09 -6.19
N PHE A 91 -11.52 -0.39 -6.90
CA PHE A 91 -10.51 -1.35 -6.46
C PHE A 91 -9.59 -0.81 -5.36
N SER A 92 -9.31 0.49 -5.35
CA SER A 92 -8.43 1.19 -4.39
C SER A 92 -8.76 0.87 -2.93
N VAL A 93 -10.04 0.91 -2.56
CA VAL A 93 -10.48 0.58 -1.19
C VAL A 93 -10.26 -0.90 -0.83
N HIS A 94 -10.43 -1.81 -1.81
CA HIS A 94 -10.23 -3.25 -1.57
C HIS A 94 -8.76 -3.57 -1.37
N VAL A 95 -7.89 -3.01 -2.21
CA VAL A 95 -6.44 -3.11 -2.11
C VAL A 95 -5.97 -2.57 -0.75
N TRP A 96 -6.47 -1.40 -0.35
CA TRP A 96 -6.19 -0.82 0.96
C TRP A 96 -6.61 -1.72 2.12
N ALA A 97 -7.81 -2.31 2.06
CA ALA A 97 -8.29 -3.19 3.12
C ALA A 97 -7.42 -4.45 3.26
N LEU A 98 -7.02 -5.06 2.14
CA LEU A 98 -6.12 -6.22 2.13
C LEU A 98 -4.74 -5.85 2.70
N TRP A 99 -4.18 -4.71 2.30
CA TRP A 99 -2.91 -4.22 2.83
C TRP A 99 -2.99 -3.91 4.34
N MET A 100 -4.07 -3.27 4.79
CA MET A 100 -4.29 -2.96 6.20
C MET A 100 -4.42 -4.23 7.04
N ALA A 101 -5.12 -5.26 6.54
CA ALA A 101 -5.22 -6.55 7.20
C ALA A 101 -3.84 -7.23 7.36
N ALA A 102 -3.01 -7.19 6.32
CA ALA A 102 -1.64 -7.68 6.37
C ALA A 102 -0.80 -6.91 7.42
N PHE A 103 -0.88 -5.58 7.43
CA PHE A 103 -0.18 -4.74 8.41
C PHE A 103 -0.60 -5.07 9.85
N ILE A 104 -1.90 -5.15 10.13
CA ILE A 104 -2.42 -5.49 11.46
C ILE A 104 -1.98 -6.89 11.88
N SER A 105 -2.01 -7.87 10.97
CA SER A 105 -1.56 -9.24 11.26
C SER A 105 -0.10 -9.28 11.74
N GLY A 106 0.75 -8.44 11.15
CA GLY A 106 2.14 -8.30 11.57
C GLY A 106 2.30 -7.69 12.95
N VAL A 107 1.57 -6.60 13.22
CA VAL A 107 1.59 -5.95 14.54
C VAL A 107 1.11 -6.92 15.63
N VAL A 108 0.02 -7.66 15.38
CA VAL A 108 -0.54 -8.62 16.33
C VAL A 108 0.44 -9.76 16.62
N LEU A 109 1.08 -10.32 15.59
CA LEU A 109 2.04 -11.40 15.74
C LEU A 109 3.26 -10.97 16.59
N VAL A 110 3.76 -9.75 16.39
CA VAL A 110 4.87 -9.19 17.18
C VAL A 110 4.44 -8.81 18.60
N ALA A 111 3.20 -8.35 18.80
CA ALA A 111 2.72 -7.92 20.11
C ALA A 111 2.32 -9.08 21.04
N LEU A 112 1.96 -10.24 20.48
CA LEU A 112 1.50 -11.42 21.23
C LEU A 112 2.53 -12.55 21.31
N GLY A 113 3.65 -12.44 20.60
CA GLY A 113 4.76 -13.42 20.60
C GLY A 113 5.96 -12.91 21.40
#